data_AF-A0A0C2DA41-F1
#
_entry.id   AF-A0A0C2DA41-F1
#
_cell.length_a   1.000
_cell.length_b   1.000
_cell.length_c   1.000
_cell.angle_alpha   90.00
_cell.angle_beta   90.00
_cell.angle_gamma   90.00
#
_symmetry.space_group_name_H-M   'P 1'
#
loop_
_entity.id
_entity.type
_entity.pdbx_description
1 polymer ?
#
loop_
_entity_poly.entity_id
_entity_poly.type
_entity_poly.pdbx_seq_one_letter_code
_entity_poly.pdbx_strand_id
1 'polypeptide(L)'
;MQKFTHIEALHQVARYIEITNENPDCPEIHKIRTPVKFRATVKLHGTNAGVNCSPEGLVMQSRSRVITVGDDNAGFAAWMAEPQRVAAVRAIEASVRAAGGLDAATPVTIFGEFVGPGIQKGTAVNALPARQWVVFAARILKDETDHDAGYLDVIGPFENAYADADIHSVFDAPTHELGIDFDSRESKLEAASRAEALTQAVEAQCPWGARFGIQGIGEGLVWTPIGPHWGHTGLYFKTKGEQHKGTKRTKSQGPQIDPEVLAGIEAFIEFAVTDNRLEQGLDTLGEQGHSLEMKNMRFFLQWVGQDVKRECSSDLEASGLEWKTVSRAVTTKAKNFFVKRISL
;
A
#
# COMPACT_ATOMS: atom_id res chain seq x y z
N MET A 1 3.00 -11.66 -20.18
CA MET A 1 2.43 -10.69 -19.21
C MET A 1 3.37 -10.59 -18.03
N GLN A 2 3.65 -9.40 -17.53
CA GLN A 2 4.42 -9.18 -16.32
C GLN A 2 3.57 -8.42 -15.31
N LYS A 3 3.42 -8.95 -14.09
CA LYS A 3 2.68 -8.26 -13.05
C LYS A 3 3.52 -7.11 -12.49
N PHE A 4 2.90 -5.96 -12.30
CA PHE A 4 3.48 -4.89 -11.48
C PHE A 4 3.49 -5.31 -10.02
N THR A 5 4.50 -4.87 -9.27
CA THR A 5 4.66 -5.26 -7.87
C THR A 5 3.49 -4.78 -7.02
N HIS A 6 3.16 -5.55 -5.97
CA HIS A 6 2.29 -5.02 -4.93
C HIS A 6 3.03 -3.92 -4.16
N ILE A 7 2.29 -2.92 -3.68
CA ILE A 7 2.83 -1.80 -2.91
C ILE A 7 2.16 -1.83 -1.54
N GLU A 8 2.95 -1.86 -0.49
CA GLU A 8 2.48 -1.99 0.89
C GLU A 8 2.22 -0.64 1.57
N ALA A 9 1.84 -0.66 2.85
CA ALA A 9 1.87 0.54 3.69
C ALA A 9 3.23 0.66 4.41
N LEU A 10 3.62 1.86 4.83
CA LEU A 10 4.93 2.12 5.44
C LEU A 10 5.26 1.20 6.64
N HIS A 11 4.27 0.89 7.49
CA HIS A 11 4.48 0.00 8.65
C HIS A 11 4.83 -1.44 8.23
N GLN A 12 4.34 -1.91 7.08
CA GLN A 12 4.72 -3.23 6.56
C GLN A 12 6.15 -3.21 6.03
N VAL A 13 6.60 -2.09 5.43
CA VAL A 13 8.00 -1.93 5.02
C VAL A 13 8.92 -1.89 6.24
N ALA A 14 8.56 -1.17 7.30
CA ALA A 14 9.33 -1.16 8.54
C ALA A 14 9.46 -2.56 9.15
N ARG A 15 8.34 -3.30 9.24
CA ARG A 15 8.33 -4.69 9.70
C ARG A 15 9.14 -5.62 8.79
N TYR A 16 9.07 -5.43 7.47
CA TYR A 16 9.85 -6.20 6.52
C TYR A 16 11.36 -6.01 6.77
N ILE A 17 11.81 -4.77 6.92
CA ILE A 17 13.22 -4.45 7.21
C ILE A 17 13.67 -5.08 8.53
N GLU A 18 12.88 -4.94 9.59
CA GLU A 18 13.15 -5.51 10.91
C GLU A 18 13.32 -7.04 10.82
N ILE A 19 12.33 -7.75 10.28
CA ILE A 19 12.38 -9.21 10.11
C ILE A 19 13.57 -9.64 9.25
N THR A 20 13.84 -8.92 8.15
CA THR A 20 14.96 -9.25 7.27
C THR A 20 16.31 -9.05 7.96
N ASN A 21 16.49 -7.96 8.70
CA ASN A 21 17.77 -7.61 9.33
C ASN A 21 18.05 -8.45 10.59
N GLU A 22 17.02 -8.80 11.36
CA GLU A 22 17.11 -9.63 12.56
C GLU A 22 17.24 -11.13 12.26
N ASN A 23 16.86 -11.57 11.06
CA ASN A 23 16.97 -12.97 10.67
C ASN A 23 18.46 -13.38 10.57
N PRO A 24 18.95 -14.29 11.45
CA PRO A 24 20.35 -14.71 11.44
C PRO A 24 20.72 -15.51 10.18
N ASP A 25 19.74 -16.11 9.51
CA ASP A 25 19.93 -16.87 8.27
C ASP A 25 19.90 -15.97 7.01
N CYS A 26 19.58 -14.68 7.16
CA CYS A 26 19.60 -13.74 6.04
C CYS A 26 21.05 -13.29 5.73
N PRO A 27 21.56 -13.54 4.51
CA PRO A 27 22.88 -13.07 4.12
C PRO A 27 23.02 -11.55 4.26
N GLU A 28 24.18 -11.06 4.72
CA GLU A 28 24.46 -9.62 4.90
C GLU A 28 24.22 -8.77 3.64
N ILE A 29 24.39 -9.36 2.46
CA ILE A 29 24.12 -8.70 1.17
C ILE A 29 22.63 -8.44 0.91
N HIS A 30 21.74 -9.16 1.60
CA HIS A 30 20.29 -9.03 1.49
C HIS A 30 19.68 -8.23 2.66
N LYS A 31 20.48 -7.92 3.68
CA LYS A 31 20.07 -7.00 4.74
C LYS A 31 19.91 -5.59 4.20
N ILE A 32 18.89 -4.91 4.69
CA ILE A 32 18.54 -3.57 4.24
C ILE A 32 19.33 -2.56 5.09
N ARG A 33 20.30 -1.92 4.47
CA ARG A 33 21.03 -0.80 5.06
C ARG A 33 20.12 0.41 5.24
N THR A 34 20.39 1.18 6.27
CA THR A 34 19.68 2.41 6.61
C THR A 34 20.67 3.56 6.73
N PRO A 35 20.29 4.83 6.42
CA PRO A 35 18.97 5.31 6.02
C PRO A 35 18.58 4.93 4.59
N VAL A 36 17.30 4.63 4.38
CA VAL A 36 16.73 4.41 3.04
C VAL A 36 16.16 5.73 2.51
N LYS A 37 16.53 6.11 1.29
CA LYS A 37 15.98 7.27 0.59
C LYS A 37 14.83 6.85 -0.32
N PHE A 38 13.76 7.61 -0.31
CA PHE A 38 12.56 7.40 -1.11
C PHE A 38 12.24 8.63 -1.95
N ARG A 39 11.67 8.38 -3.14
CA ARG A 39 10.98 9.38 -3.94
C ARG A 39 9.49 9.05 -3.98
N ALA A 40 8.66 10.06 -3.83
CA ALA A 40 7.22 9.99 -3.96
C ALA A 40 6.76 10.56 -5.29
N THR A 41 5.84 9.86 -5.95
CA THR A 41 5.05 10.35 -7.07
C THR A 41 3.56 10.33 -6.70
N VAL A 42 2.75 11.14 -7.37
CA VAL A 42 1.30 11.13 -7.16
C VAL A 42 0.74 9.73 -7.44
N LYS A 43 -0.07 9.22 -6.50
CA LYS A 43 -0.87 8.03 -6.72
C LYS A 43 -2.15 8.44 -7.45
N LEU A 44 -2.29 7.98 -8.68
CA LEU A 44 -3.50 8.21 -9.48
C LEU A 44 -4.55 7.13 -9.21
N HIS A 45 -5.82 7.53 -9.34
CA HIS A 45 -6.97 6.65 -9.17
C HIS A 45 -7.55 6.29 -10.54
N GLY A 46 -7.08 5.20 -11.11
CA GLY A 46 -7.53 4.70 -12.41
C GLY A 46 -7.53 3.17 -12.44
N THR A 47 -7.00 2.61 -13.52
CA THR A 47 -6.73 1.18 -13.62
C THR A 47 -5.31 0.95 -14.11
N ASN A 48 -4.63 -0.02 -13.51
CA ASN A 48 -3.28 -0.38 -13.94
C ASN A 48 -3.31 -0.90 -15.37
N ALA A 49 -2.41 -0.37 -16.20
CA ALA A 49 -2.29 -0.72 -17.60
C ALA A 49 -0.81 -0.82 -18.00
N GLY A 50 -0.42 -1.96 -18.54
CA GLY A 50 0.93 -2.19 -19.03
C GLY A 50 0.97 -2.48 -20.52
N VAL A 51 2.09 -2.17 -21.15
CA VAL A 51 2.39 -2.54 -22.53
C VAL A 51 3.70 -3.31 -22.54
N ASN A 52 3.63 -4.59 -22.90
CA ASN A 52 4.81 -5.40 -23.16
C ASN A 52 5.28 -5.14 -24.59
N CYS A 53 6.51 -4.67 -24.72
CA CYS A 53 7.11 -4.23 -25.96
C CYS A 53 8.17 -5.24 -26.38
N SER A 54 8.00 -5.75 -27.59
CA SER A 54 8.95 -6.65 -28.25
C SER A 54 9.06 -6.31 -29.74
N PRO A 55 10.05 -6.87 -30.46
CA PRO A 55 10.16 -6.72 -31.92
C PRO A 55 8.90 -7.19 -32.67
N GLU A 56 8.19 -8.19 -32.14
CA GLU A 56 6.99 -8.77 -32.76
C GLU A 56 5.76 -7.89 -32.63
N GLY A 57 5.71 -7.00 -31.62
CA GLY A 57 4.54 -6.16 -31.41
C GLY A 57 4.45 -5.53 -30.03
N LEU A 58 3.30 -4.89 -29.79
CA LEU A 58 2.88 -4.40 -28.49
C LEU A 58 1.78 -5.31 -27.97
N VAL A 59 1.94 -5.79 -26.74
CA VAL A 59 0.92 -6.60 -26.05
C VAL A 59 0.43 -5.83 -24.83
N MET A 60 -0.84 -5.44 -24.85
CA MET A 60 -1.48 -4.73 -23.74
C MET A 60 -1.86 -5.70 -22.62
N GLN A 61 -1.75 -5.23 -21.39
CA GLN A 61 -2.13 -5.98 -20.20
C GLN A 61 -2.81 -5.07 -19.16
N SER A 62 -3.74 -5.65 -18.43
CA SER A 62 -4.20 -5.12 -17.14
C SER A 62 -3.28 -5.62 -16.02
N ARG A 63 -3.64 -5.36 -14.76
CA ARG A 63 -2.91 -5.90 -13.59
C ARG A 63 -2.79 -7.43 -13.58
N SER A 64 -3.81 -8.15 -14.08
CA SER A 64 -3.96 -9.59 -13.84
C SER A 64 -3.99 -10.44 -15.11
N ARG A 65 -4.15 -9.84 -16.29
CA ARG A 65 -4.25 -10.57 -17.57
C ARG A 65 -3.84 -9.71 -18.76
N VAL A 66 -3.44 -10.37 -19.85
CA VAL A 66 -3.37 -9.79 -21.21
C VAL A 66 -4.78 -9.36 -21.64
N ILE A 67 -4.87 -8.26 -22.39
CA ILE A 67 -6.12 -7.68 -22.87
C ILE A 67 -6.03 -7.39 -24.37
N THR A 68 -7.18 -7.38 -25.05
CA THR A 68 -7.30 -7.08 -26.47
C THR A 68 -8.48 -6.13 -26.70
N VAL A 69 -8.67 -5.62 -27.91
CA VAL A 69 -9.84 -4.78 -28.26
C VAL A 69 -11.16 -5.52 -28.00
N GLY A 70 -11.21 -6.84 -28.26
CA GLY A 70 -12.41 -7.66 -28.02
C GLY A 70 -12.58 -8.12 -26.57
N ASP A 71 -11.53 -8.01 -25.76
CA ASP A 71 -11.52 -8.40 -24.35
C ASP A 71 -10.66 -7.41 -23.55
N ASP A 72 -11.25 -6.24 -23.31
CA ASP A 72 -10.58 -5.02 -22.86
C ASP A 72 -10.65 -4.83 -21.32
N ASN A 73 -9.86 -3.91 -20.79
CA ASN A 73 -9.95 -3.36 -19.44
C ASN A 73 -10.16 -1.84 -19.51
N ALA A 74 -11.42 -1.41 -19.29
CA ALA A 74 -11.84 -0.02 -19.31
C ALA A 74 -11.59 0.73 -20.65
N GLY A 75 -11.42 0.01 -21.75
CA GLY A 75 -11.19 0.57 -23.07
C GLY A 75 -9.73 0.94 -23.34
N PHE A 76 -8.78 0.50 -22.51
CA PHE A 76 -7.36 0.76 -22.69
C PHE A 76 -6.80 0.09 -23.95
N ALA A 77 -7.19 -1.14 -24.26
CA ALA A 77 -6.65 -1.83 -25.43
C ALA A 77 -7.14 -1.20 -26.74
N ALA A 78 -8.42 -0.84 -26.80
CA ALA A 78 -8.99 -0.06 -27.89
C ALA A 78 -8.36 1.34 -28.02
N TRP A 79 -8.15 2.03 -26.89
CA TRP A 79 -7.49 3.34 -26.87
C TRP A 79 -6.04 3.24 -27.37
N MET A 80 -5.27 2.25 -26.90
CA MET A 80 -3.87 2.07 -27.29
C MET A 80 -3.68 1.70 -28.78
N ALA A 81 -4.72 1.15 -29.43
CA ALA A 81 -4.66 0.72 -30.82
C ALA A 81 -4.57 1.87 -31.85
N GLU A 82 -4.77 3.13 -31.44
CA GLU A 82 -4.60 4.26 -32.36
C GLU A 82 -3.14 4.44 -32.80
N PRO A 83 -2.86 4.68 -34.11
CA PRO A 83 -1.50 4.72 -34.64
C PRO A 83 -0.56 5.71 -33.93
N GLN A 84 -1.08 6.88 -33.52
CA GLN A 84 -0.30 7.89 -32.81
C GLN A 84 0.17 7.42 -31.42
N ARG A 85 -0.65 6.63 -30.71
CA ARG A 85 -0.32 6.08 -29.39
C ARG A 85 0.67 4.92 -29.52
N VAL A 86 0.48 4.06 -30.52
CA VAL A 86 1.45 3.01 -30.86
C VAL A 86 2.82 3.64 -31.16
N ALA A 87 2.88 4.69 -31.97
CA ALA A 87 4.12 5.39 -32.30
C ALA A 87 4.77 6.01 -31.06
N ALA A 88 3.99 6.67 -30.19
CA ALA A 88 4.48 7.24 -28.95
C ALA A 88 5.03 6.17 -27.99
N VAL A 89 4.36 5.03 -27.82
CA VAL A 89 4.87 3.91 -27.01
C VAL A 89 6.19 3.38 -27.56
N ARG A 90 6.33 3.24 -28.88
CA ARG A 90 7.61 2.82 -29.50
C ARG A 90 8.73 3.84 -29.27
N ALA A 91 8.42 5.14 -29.28
CA ALA A 91 9.40 6.17 -28.95
C ALA A 91 9.82 6.10 -27.47
N ILE A 92 8.87 5.89 -26.54
CA ILE A 92 9.16 5.69 -25.12
C ILE A 92 10.00 4.43 -24.91
N GLU A 93 9.64 3.32 -25.56
CA GLU A 93 10.41 2.07 -25.55
C GLU A 93 11.84 2.29 -26.01
N ALA A 94 12.06 3.00 -27.13
CA ALA A 94 13.38 3.29 -27.64
C ALA A 94 14.23 4.09 -26.62
N SER A 95 13.63 5.11 -25.99
CA SER A 95 14.29 5.88 -24.93
C SER A 95 14.63 5.03 -23.71
N VAL A 96 13.70 4.18 -23.27
CA VAL A 96 13.91 3.23 -22.15
C VAL A 96 15.04 2.25 -22.47
N ARG A 97 15.07 1.68 -23.69
CA ARG A 97 16.13 0.76 -24.12
C ARG A 97 17.48 1.45 -24.18
N ALA A 98 17.55 2.65 -24.74
CA ALA A 98 18.78 3.42 -24.83
C ALA A 98 19.33 3.77 -23.43
N ALA A 99 18.48 4.28 -22.54
CA ALA A 99 18.87 4.63 -21.17
C ALA A 99 19.24 3.39 -20.32
N GLY A 100 18.56 2.27 -20.55
CA GLY A 100 18.81 1.00 -19.85
C GLY A 100 19.94 0.15 -20.44
N GLY A 101 20.54 0.56 -21.57
CA GLY A 101 21.55 -0.24 -22.27
C GLY A 101 21.03 -1.59 -22.77
N LEU A 102 19.76 -1.67 -23.16
CA LEU A 102 19.08 -2.90 -23.53
C LEU A 102 19.19 -3.18 -25.02
N ASP A 103 19.39 -4.44 -25.39
CA ASP A 103 19.28 -4.88 -26.78
C ASP A 103 17.81 -4.87 -27.26
N ALA A 104 17.61 -5.02 -28.57
CA ALA A 104 16.26 -5.02 -29.16
C ALA A 104 15.44 -6.28 -28.80
N ALA A 105 16.10 -7.39 -28.46
CA ALA A 105 15.46 -8.67 -28.17
C ALA A 105 14.91 -8.75 -26.75
N THR A 106 15.44 -7.96 -25.82
CA THR A 106 15.06 -7.95 -24.41
C THR A 106 13.60 -7.47 -24.27
N PRO A 107 12.67 -8.28 -23.75
CA PRO A 107 11.30 -7.83 -23.56
C PRO A 107 11.22 -6.75 -22.48
N VAL A 108 10.60 -5.62 -22.80
CA VAL A 108 10.41 -4.49 -21.88
C VAL A 108 8.93 -4.29 -21.63
N THR A 109 8.50 -4.26 -20.37
CA THR A 109 7.14 -3.85 -20.02
C THR A 109 7.15 -2.44 -19.48
N ILE A 110 6.39 -1.54 -20.12
CA ILE A 110 6.14 -0.19 -19.64
C ILE A 110 4.80 -0.21 -18.89
N PHE A 111 4.80 0.27 -17.66
CA PHE A 111 3.63 0.35 -16.81
C PHE A 111 3.18 1.79 -16.64
N GLY A 112 1.86 1.98 -16.67
CA GLY A 112 1.23 3.24 -16.35
C GLY A 112 -0.13 3.04 -15.70
N GLU A 113 -0.70 4.14 -15.23
CA GLU A 113 -2.07 4.20 -14.78
C GLU A 113 -2.93 4.78 -15.90
N PHE A 114 -3.96 4.05 -16.32
CA PHE A 114 -4.95 4.57 -17.25
C PHE A 114 -6.03 5.32 -16.46
N VAL A 115 -6.19 6.62 -16.74
CA VAL A 115 -7.02 7.56 -15.98
C VAL A 115 -7.89 8.38 -16.91
N GLY A 116 -8.87 9.09 -16.35
CA GLY A 116 -9.74 9.99 -17.12
C GLY A 116 -11.23 9.65 -17.03
N PRO A 117 -12.05 10.28 -17.89
CA PRO A 117 -13.50 10.16 -17.83
C PRO A 117 -13.96 8.72 -18.07
N GLY A 118 -14.79 8.24 -17.16
CA GLY A 118 -15.40 6.91 -17.21
C GLY A 118 -14.53 5.75 -16.73
N ILE A 119 -13.30 5.99 -16.24
CA ILE A 119 -12.40 4.93 -15.75
C ILE A 119 -12.65 4.59 -14.27
N GLN A 120 -12.41 5.56 -13.38
CA GLN A 120 -12.76 5.49 -11.96
C GLN A 120 -13.39 6.81 -11.52
N LYS A 121 -14.22 6.78 -10.48
CA LYS A 121 -14.95 7.95 -9.96
C LYS A 121 -14.27 8.50 -8.70
N GLY A 122 -14.62 9.73 -8.33
CA GLY A 122 -14.33 10.26 -7.00
C GLY A 122 -12.95 10.89 -6.80
N THR A 123 -12.21 11.17 -7.86
CA THR A 123 -10.97 11.98 -7.82
C THR A 123 -10.95 12.98 -8.95
N ALA A 124 -10.08 14.00 -8.86
CA ALA A 124 -9.94 15.04 -9.88
C ALA A 124 -9.64 14.48 -11.28
N VAL A 125 -8.93 13.35 -11.38
CA VAL A 125 -8.58 12.75 -12.68
C VAL A 125 -9.79 12.24 -13.46
N ASN A 126 -10.96 12.07 -12.83
CA ASN A 126 -12.20 11.74 -13.54
C ASN A 126 -12.70 12.90 -14.43
N ALA A 127 -12.36 14.14 -14.08
CA ALA A 127 -12.78 15.35 -14.79
C ALA A 127 -11.78 15.80 -15.87
N LEU A 128 -10.77 14.98 -16.18
CA LEU A 128 -9.85 15.24 -17.29
C LEU A 128 -10.61 15.35 -18.62
N PRO A 129 -10.13 16.19 -19.56
CA PRO A 129 -10.79 16.38 -20.86
C PRO A 129 -10.81 15.10 -21.71
N ALA A 130 -9.80 14.25 -21.55
CA ALA A 130 -9.65 12.98 -22.25
C ALA A 130 -9.07 11.91 -21.32
N ARG A 131 -9.13 10.66 -21.78
CA ARG A 131 -8.44 9.54 -21.10
C ARG A 131 -6.96 9.63 -21.40
N GLN A 132 -6.15 9.38 -20.37
CA GLN A 132 -4.70 9.48 -20.44
C GLN A 132 -4.06 8.19 -19.94
N TRP A 133 -2.90 7.84 -20.47
CA TRP A 133 -2.04 6.81 -19.90
C TRP A 133 -0.80 7.46 -19.27
N VAL A 134 -0.69 7.35 -17.95
CA VAL A 134 0.37 7.99 -17.17
C VAL A 134 1.42 6.96 -16.78
N VAL A 135 2.54 6.95 -17.50
CA VAL A 135 3.66 6.02 -17.31
C VAL A 135 4.34 6.29 -15.97
N PHE A 136 4.59 5.23 -15.20
CA PHE A 136 5.24 5.34 -13.89
C PHE A 136 6.39 4.35 -13.68
N ALA A 137 6.56 3.33 -14.53
CA ALA A 137 7.66 2.38 -14.41
C ALA A 137 7.96 1.67 -15.73
N ALA A 138 9.19 1.18 -15.88
CA ALA A 138 9.58 0.20 -16.89
C ALA A 138 10.29 -0.97 -16.22
N ARG A 139 10.12 -2.17 -16.76
CA ARG A 139 10.67 -3.42 -16.20
C ARG A 139 11.13 -4.35 -17.31
N ILE A 140 12.24 -5.04 -17.11
CA ILE A 140 12.66 -6.19 -17.93
C ILE A 140 12.29 -7.51 -17.25
N LEU A 141 12.17 -8.59 -18.02
CA LEU A 141 12.03 -9.92 -17.44
C LEU A 141 13.35 -10.32 -16.77
N LYS A 142 13.36 -10.37 -15.44
CA LYS A 142 14.38 -11.06 -14.64
C LYS A 142 13.75 -12.22 -13.90
N ASP A 143 14.56 -13.20 -13.55
CA ASP A 143 14.16 -14.35 -12.73
C ASP A 143 13.64 -13.87 -11.37
N GLU A 144 12.55 -14.46 -10.86
CA GLU A 144 11.86 -13.99 -9.64
C GLU A 144 12.66 -14.27 -8.35
N THR A 145 13.76 -15.00 -8.46
CA THR A 145 14.67 -15.33 -7.36
C THR A 145 15.67 -14.22 -7.03
N ASP A 146 15.77 -13.18 -7.86
CA ASP A 146 16.62 -12.01 -7.62
C ASP A 146 15.86 -10.95 -6.80
N HIS A 147 16.54 -10.32 -5.84
CA HIS A 147 15.98 -9.20 -5.06
C HIS A 147 15.76 -7.95 -5.93
N ASP A 148 16.44 -7.88 -7.08
CA ASP A 148 16.16 -6.93 -8.15
C ASP A 148 15.06 -7.47 -9.08
N ALA A 149 13.84 -6.92 -8.94
CA ALA A 149 12.71 -7.30 -9.77
C ALA A 149 12.82 -6.86 -11.25
N GLY A 150 13.93 -6.22 -11.64
CA GLY A 150 14.21 -5.80 -13.01
C GLY A 150 13.61 -4.45 -13.38
N TYR A 151 13.31 -3.59 -12.40
CA TYR A 151 12.81 -2.23 -12.65
C TYR A 151 13.95 -1.31 -13.07
N LEU A 152 13.69 -0.52 -14.11
CA LEU A 152 14.67 0.42 -14.68
C LEU A 152 14.48 1.82 -14.11
N ASP A 153 15.53 2.44 -13.57
CA ASP A 153 15.53 3.84 -13.12
C ASP A 153 15.75 4.81 -14.30
N VAL A 154 14.85 4.74 -15.28
CA VAL A 154 15.02 5.45 -16.56
C VAL A 154 13.79 6.27 -16.97
N ILE A 155 12.69 6.16 -16.22
CA ILE A 155 11.49 6.96 -16.47
C ILE A 155 11.66 8.31 -15.76
N GLY A 156 11.83 9.36 -16.54
CA GLY A 156 11.80 10.76 -16.10
C GLY A 156 10.53 11.48 -16.56
N PRO A 157 10.44 12.82 -16.40
CA PRO A 157 9.37 13.60 -17.00
C PRO A 157 9.41 13.50 -18.54
N PHE A 158 8.25 13.46 -19.17
CA PHE A 158 8.09 13.57 -20.63
C PHE A 158 7.76 15.01 -21.06
N GLU A 159 7.39 15.87 -20.10
CA GLU A 159 6.90 17.22 -20.34
C GLU A 159 5.71 17.19 -21.30
N ASN A 160 5.89 17.66 -22.54
CA ASN A 160 4.87 17.68 -23.58
C ASN A 160 5.18 16.75 -24.77
N ALA A 161 6.25 15.94 -24.70
CA ALA A 161 6.74 15.16 -25.84
C ALA A 161 5.69 14.21 -26.45
N TYR A 162 4.73 13.74 -25.63
CA TYR A 162 3.69 12.80 -26.05
C TYR A 162 2.27 13.28 -25.69
N ALA A 163 2.09 14.59 -25.46
CA ALA A 163 0.81 15.17 -25.07
C ALA A 163 -0.28 14.99 -26.14
N ASP A 164 0.07 15.06 -27.43
CA ASP A 164 -0.86 14.83 -28.54
C ASP A 164 -1.39 13.39 -28.60
N ALA A 165 -0.70 12.45 -27.95
CA ALA A 165 -1.14 11.06 -27.81
C ALA A 165 -1.85 10.79 -26.48
N ASP A 166 -2.04 11.80 -25.62
CA ASP A 166 -2.54 11.68 -24.25
C ASP A 166 -1.71 10.69 -23.39
N ILE A 167 -0.40 10.60 -23.67
CA ILE A 167 0.57 9.80 -22.91
C ILE A 167 1.47 10.75 -22.13
N HIS A 168 1.58 10.51 -20.82
CA HIS A 168 2.34 11.35 -19.91
C HIS A 168 3.22 10.52 -18.99
N SER A 169 4.15 11.17 -18.30
CA SER A 169 4.93 10.56 -17.22
C SER A 169 4.39 11.02 -15.87
N VAL A 170 4.33 10.13 -14.89
CA VAL A 170 3.95 10.50 -13.51
C VAL A 170 4.87 11.58 -12.94
N PHE A 171 6.11 11.67 -13.45
CA PHE A 171 7.12 12.66 -13.09
C PHE A 171 6.88 14.05 -13.69
N ASP A 172 5.87 14.21 -14.56
CA ASP A 172 5.42 15.52 -15.04
C ASP A 172 4.61 16.27 -13.97
N ALA A 173 4.28 15.61 -12.85
CA ALA A 173 3.72 16.22 -11.66
C ALA A 173 4.77 16.32 -10.54
N PRO A 174 4.59 17.22 -9.55
CA PRO A 174 5.53 17.35 -8.45
C PRO A 174 5.83 16.03 -7.74
N THR A 175 7.12 15.82 -7.46
CA THR A 175 7.62 14.70 -6.66
C THR A 175 8.10 15.17 -5.31
N HIS A 176 8.20 14.24 -4.35
CA HIS A 176 8.75 14.52 -3.02
C HIS A 176 9.84 13.51 -2.67
N GLU A 177 10.67 13.81 -1.69
CA GLU A 177 11.70 12.89 -1.21
C GLU A 177 11.71 12.80 0.31
N LEU A 178 12.00 11.61 0.83
CA LEU A 178 12.16 11.29 2.25
C LEU A 178 13.40 10.44 2.46
N GLY A 179 14.09 10.66 3.58
CA GLY A 179 15.06 9.71 4.13
C GLY A 179 14.48 9.13 5.41
N ILE A 180 14.57 7.81 5.57
CA ILE A 180 14.11 7.12 6.77
C ILE A 180 15.27 6.28 7.29
N ASP A 181 15.79 6.67 8.45
CA ASP A 181 16.59 5.78 9.28
C ASP A 181 15.62 4.88 10.07
N PHE A 182 15.57 3.61 9.70
CA PHE A 182 14.67 2.63 10.27
C PHE A 182 15.12 2.14 11.66
N ASP A 183 16.38 2.40 12.04
CA ASP A 183 16.91 2.10 13.36
C ASP A 183 16.64 3.25 14.34
N SER A 184 16.33 4.46 13.83
CA SER A 184 15.97 5.63 14.62
C SER A 184 14.44 5.79 14.76
N ARG A 185 13.93 5.76 16.00
CA ARG A 185 12.51 6.04 16.31
C ARG A 185 12.12 7.45 15.85
N GLU A 186 12.96 8.44 16.11
CA GLU A 186 12.74 9.84 15.73
C GLU A 186 12.61 9.98 14.21
N SER A 187 13.55 9.42 13.44
CA SER A 187 13.51 9.48 11.97
C SER A 187 12.26 8.82 11.40
N LYS A 188 11.82 7.68 11.94
CA LYS A 188 10.58 7.01 11.54
C LYS A 188 9.35 7.90 11.79
N LEU A 189 9.27 8.57 12.93
CA LEU A 189 8.16 9.46 13.28
C LEU A 189 8.11 10.71 12.39
N GLU A 190 9.26 11.35 12.17
CA GLU A 190 9.37 12.51 11.28
C GLU A 190 8.97 12.16 9.84
N ALA A 191 9.46 11.03 9.32
CA ALA A 191 9.13 10.57 7.98
C ALA A 191 7.64 10.24 7.83
N ALA A 192 7.05 9.57 8.83
CA ALA A 192 5.62 9.26 8.83
C ALA A 192 4.76 10.54 8.85
N SER A 193 5.09 11.50 9.72
CA SER A 193 4.40 12.79 9.80
C SER A 193 4.50 13.57 8.49
N ARG A 194 5.70 13.64 7.90
CA ARG A 194 5.91 14.31 6.61
C ARG A 194 5.16 13.61 5.47
N ALA A 195 5.18 12.28 5.42
CA ALA A 195 4.43 11.52 4.41
C ALA A 195 2.92 11.73 4.54
N GLU A 196 2.40 11.80 5.76
CA GLU A 196 0.99 12.12 6.04
C GLU A 196 0.63 13.54 5.58
N ALA A 197 1.41 14.55 5.96
CA ALA A 197 1.17 15.93 5.55
C ALA A 197 1.15 16.11 4.02
N LEU A 198 2.10 15.47 3.32
CA LEU A 198 2.13 15.47 1.85
C LEU A 198 0.92 14.75 1.25
N THR A 199 0.47 13.66 1.87
CA THR A 199 -0.72 12.92 1.43
C THR A 199 -1.99 13.74 1.61
N GLN A 200 -2.12 14.46 2.72
CA GLN A 200 -3.23 15.39 2.98
C GLN A 200 -3.24 16.53 1.97
N ALA A 201 -2.07 17.07 1.59
CA ALA A 201 -1.97 18.08 0.53
C ALA A 201 -2.47 17.55 -0.82
N VAL A 202 -2.11 16.31 -1.18
CA VAL A 202 -2.62 15.65 -2.40
C VAL A 202 -4.13 15.38 -2.33
N GLU A 203 -4.65 14.97 -1.17
CA GLU A 203 -6.08 14.77 -0.97
C GLU A 203 -6.86 16.08 -1.04
N ALA A 204 -6.31 17.18 -0.52
CA ALA A 204 -6.94 18.50 -0.60
C ALA A 204 -7.00 19.01 -2.05
N GLN A 205 -5.92 18.80 -2.82
CA GLN A 205 -5.86 19.16 -4.24
C GLN A 205 -4.97 18.18 -4.99
N CYS A 206 -5.57 17.44 -5.93
CA CYS A 206 -4.84 16.52 -6.79
C CYS A 206 -3.81 17.30 -7.64
N PRO A 207 -2.50 17.00 -7.52
CA PRO A 207 -1.48 17.68 -8.31
C PRO A 207 -1.59 17.35 -9.80
N TRP A 208 -2.09 16.15 -10.15
CA TRP A 208 -2.33 15.79 -11.55
C TRP A 208 -3.50 16.57 -12.15
N GLY A 209 -4.63 16.65 -11.45
CA GLY A 209 -5.77 17.47 -11.89
C GLY A 209 -5.41 18.95 -12.02
N ALA A 210 -4.62 19.48 -11.08
CA ALA A 210 -4.18 20.87 -11.08
C ALA A 210 -3.42 21.26 -12.36
N ARG A 211 -2.63 20.34 -12.95
CA ARG A 211 -1.94 20.57 -14.24
C ARG A 211 -2.89 20.90 -15.39
N PHE A 212 -4.14 20.47 -15.30
CA PHE A 212 -5.18 20.71 -16.29
C PHE A 212 -6.21 21.75 -15.82
N GLY A 213 -5.89 22.53 -14.77
CA GLY A 213 -6.80 23.52 -14.19
C GLY A 213 -7.99 22.92 -13.45
N ILE A 214 -7.93 21.63 -13.09
CA ILE A 214 -9.03 20.90 -12.44
C ILE A 214 -8.82 20.92 -10.92
N GLN A 215 -9.85 21.39 -10.21
CA GLN A 215 -9.94 21.25 -8.76
C GLN A 215 -10.57 19.91 -8.37
N GLY A 216 -10.08 19.33 -7.28
CA GLY A 216 -10.63 18.09 -6.73
C GLY A 216 -9.59 17.26 -6.01
N ILE A 217 -10.07 16.23 -5.31
CA ILE A 217 -9.22 15.40 -4.43
C ILE A 217 -8.33 14.45 -5.22
N GLY A 218 -7.11 14.21 -4.70
CA GLY A 218 -6.18 13.19 -5.16
C GLY A 218 -6.17 11.95 -4.25
N GLU A 219 -5.68 10.81 -4.75
CA GLU A 219 -5.71 9.56 -3.98
C GLU A 219 -4.63 9.49 -2.89
N GLY A 220 -3.42 9.97 -3.19
CA GLY A 220 -2.28 9.92 -2.29
C GLY A 220 -0.94 9.86 -3.02
N LEU A 221 0.04 9.13 -2.45
CA LEU A 221 1.41 9.04 -2.98
C LEU A 221 1.86 7.57 -3.06
N VAL A 222 2.73 7.30 -4.03
CA VAL A 222 3.52 6.06 -4.11
C VAL A 222 4.98 6.43 -3.85
N TRP A 223 5.60 5.73 -2.91
CA TRP A 223 6.97 5.93 -2.46
C TRP A 223 7.83 4.76 -2.93
N THR A 224 8.86 5.05 -3.73
CA THR A 224 9.83 4.08 -4.24
C THR A 224 11.22 4.39 -3.70
N PRO A 225 12.01 3.37 -3.32
CA PRO A 225 13.39 3.59 -2.91
C PRO A 225 14.22 4.12 -4.08
N ILE A 226 15.21 4.97 -3.79
CA ILE A 226 16.16 5.51 -4.77
C ILE A 226 17.60 5.24 -4.33
N GLY A 227 18.55 5.37 -5.27
CA GLY A 227 19.96 5.14 -5.00
C GLY A 227 20.25 3.65 -4.74
N PRO A 228 21.00 3.28 -3.69
CA PRO A 228 21.44 1.90 -3.47
C PRO A 228 20.33 0.87 -3.30
N HIS A 229 19.11 1.31 -2.99
CA HIS A 229 17.95 0.44 -2.76
C HIS A 229 16.97 0.43 -3.95
N TRP A 230 17.31 1.08 -5.05
CA TRP A 230 16.47 1.07 -6.26
C TRP A 230 16.15 -0.37 -6.70
N GLY A 231 14.92 -0.60 -7.16
CA GLY A 231 14.47 -1.92 -7.63
C GLY A 231 14.07 -2.89 -6.51
N HIS A 232 14.35 -2.58 -5.24
CA HIS A 232 13.99 -3.43 -4.11
C HIS A 232 12.50 -3.30 -3.76
N THR A 233 11.67 -4.08 -4.44
CA THR A 233 10.20 -3.94 -4.41
C THR A 233 9.55 -4.11 -3.03
N GLY A 234 10.18 -4.87 -2.12
CA GLY A 234 9.74 -4.99 -0.72
C GLY A 234 9.77 -3.68 0.08
N LEU A 235 10.46 -2.64 -0.44
CA LEU A 235 10.51 -1.32 0.19
C LEU A 235 9.47 -0.34 -0.37
N TYR A 236 8.72 -0.72 -1.40
CA TYR A 236 7.74 0.18 -2.02
C TYR A 236 6.55 0.32 -1.08
N PHE A 237 6.17 1.56 -0.78
CA PHE A 237 4.96 1.82 0.01
C PHE A 237 4.08 2.89 -0.60
N LYS A 238 2.82 2.94 -0.18
CA LYS A 238 1.85 3.96 -0.57
C LYS A 238 1.20 4.58 0.64
N THR A 239 0.93 5.87 0.54
CA THR A 239 0.09 6.61 1.47
C THR A 239 -1.16 7.07 0.74
N LYS A 240 -2.32 7.00 1.40
CA LYS A 240 -3.61 7.37 0.80
C LYS A 240 -4.37 8.30 1.73
N GLY A 241 -5.04 9.28 1.11
CA GLY A 241 -5.99 10.16 1.79
C GLY A 241 -7.09 9.37 2.50
N GLU A 242 -7.66 9.95 3.55
CA GLU A 242 -8.66 9.28 4.37
C GLU A 242 -9.93 8.92 3.59
N GLN A 243 -10.32 9.76 2.63
CA GLN A 243 -11.49 9.58 1.77
C GLN A 243 -11.33 8.44 0.76
N HIS A 244 -10.09 7.96 0.56
CA HIS A 244 -9.74 6.88 -0.39
C HIS A 244 -9.35 5.55 0.28
N LYS A 245 -9.47 5.44 1.60
CA LYS A 245 -9.29 4.16 2.31
C LYS A 245 -10.52 3.28 2.07
N GLY A 246 -10.35 2.17 1.32
CA GLY A 246 -11.41 1.23 0.90
C GLY A 246 -12.16 0.51 2.03
N THR A 247 -11.75 0.73 3.27
CA THR A 247 -12.52 0.39 4.47
C THR A 247 -13.03 1.67 5.10
N LYS A 248 -14.35 1.91 5.08
CA LYS A 248 -14.98 2.95 5.91
C LYS A 248 -14.54 2.71 7.36
N ARG A 249 -13.63 3.53 7.88
CA ARG A 249 -13.44 3.63 9.34
C ARG A 249 -14.78 4.10 9.89
N THR A 250 -15.46 3.24 10.65
CA THR A 250 -16.51 3.71 11.56
C THR A 250 -15.90 4.81 12.43
N LYS A 251 -16.66 5.88 12.68
CA LYS A 251 -16.30 7.12 13.40
C LYS A 251 -15.93 6.90 14.89
N SER A 252 -15.08 5.93 15.19
CA SER A 252 -14.71 5.58 16.55
C SER A 252 -13.30 4.98 16.66
N GLN A 253 -12.33 5.49 15.91
CA GLN A 253 -10.91 5.35 16.27
C GLN A 253 -10.15 6.60 15.87
N GLY A 254 -9.67 7.35 16.87
CA GLY A 254 -8.67 8.41 16.74
C GLY A 254 -7.33 7.88 16.20
N PRO A 255 -6.23 8.63 16.37
CA PRO A 255 -5.02 8.53 15.55
C PRO A 255 -4.45 7.12 15.48
N GLN A 256 -3.84 6.83 14.34
CA GLN A 256 -3.08 5.62 14.01
C GLN A 256 -2.26 5.19 15.25
N ILE A 257 -2.63 4.05 15.86
CA ILE A 257 -2.05 3.61 17.12
C ILE A 257 -0.56 3.30 16.88
N ASP A 258 0.31 4.02 17.59
CA ASP A 258 1.78 3.89 17.59
C ASP A 258 2.19 2.42 17.83
N PRO A 259 3.19 1.87 17.11
CA PRO A 259 3.74 0.54 17.37
C PRO A 259 4.13 0.28 18.84
N GLU A 260 4.56 1.29 19.61
CA GLU A 260 4.78 1.15 21.06
C GLU A 260 3.48 1.02 21.84
N VAL A 261 2.43 1.73 21.42
CA VAL A 261 1.10 1.57 22.00
C VAL A 261 0.54 0.20 21.59
N LEU A 262 0.85 -0.31 20.40
CA LEU A 262 0.47 -1.67 19.98
C LEU A 262 1.21 -2.74 20.79
N ALA A 263 2.52 -2.61 20.98
CA ALA A 263 3.30 -3.50 21.85
C ALA A 263 2.83 -3.41 23.31
N GLY A 264 2.50 -2.20 23.77
CA GLY A 264 1.89 -1.98 25.09
C GLY A 264 0.51 -2.63 25.22
N ILE A 265 -0.33 -2.57 24.17
CA ILE A 265 -1.60 -3.30 24.11
C ILE A 265 -1.33 -4.80 24.16
N GLU A 266 -0.41 -5.33 23.35
CA GLU A 266 -0.09 -6.77 23.34
C GLU A 266 0.42 -7.26 24.71
N ALA A 267 1.35 -6.53 25.32
CA ALA A 267 1.84 -6.81 26.67
C ALA A 267 0.73 -6.75 27.71
N PHE A 268 -0.14 -5.74 27.63
CA PHE A 268 -1.31 -5.61 28.52
C PHE A 268 -2.29 -6.77 28.33
N ILE A 269 -2.52 -7.24 27.09
CA ILE A 269 -3.41 -8.36 26.80
C ILE A 269 -2.85 -9.69 27.31
N GLU A 270 -1.54 -9.91 27.22
CA GLU A 270 -0.89 -11.07 27.83
C GLU A 270 -0.98 -11.06 29.35
N PHE A 271 -0.79 -9.88 29.96
CA PHE A 271 -0.93 -9.70 31.41
C PHE A 271 -2.38 -9.86 31.90
N ALA A 272 -3.33 -9.21 31.24
CA ALA A 272 -4.69 -9.01 31.76
C ALA A 272 -5.69 -10.08 31.28
N VAL A 273 -5.42 -10.82 30.21
CA VAL A 273 -6.35 -11.82 29.66
C VAL A 273 -5.71 -13.20 29.73
N THR A 274 -5.51 -13.67 30.97
CA THR A 274 -4.91 -14.98 31.28
C THR A 274 -5.91 -16.12 31.10
N ASP A 275 -5.41 -17.33 30.89
CA ASP A 275 -6.25 -18.53 30.77
C ASP A 275 -7.13 -18.74 32.01
N ASN A 276 -6.61 -18.47 33.22
CA ASN A 276 -7.39 -18.56 34.45
C ASN A 276 -8.60 -17.60 34.46
N ARG A 277 -8.41 -16.36 33.99
CA ARG A 277 -9.51 -15.39 33.87
C ARG A 277 -10.53 -15.83 32.83
N LEU A 278 -10.07 -16.46 31.74
CA LEU A 278 -10.94 -17.00 30.70
C LEU A 278 -11.76 -18.21 31.22
N GLU A 279 -11.16 -19.11 32.01
CA GLU A 279 -11.89 -20.22 32.66
C GLU A 279 -12.93 -19.70 33.67
N GLN A 280 -12.59 -18.71 34.50
CA GLN A 280 -13.57 -18.06 35.41
C GLN A 280 -14.76 -17.45 34.66
N GLY A 281 -14.53 -16.93 33.46
CA GLY A 281 -15.59 -16.44 32.59
C GLY A 281 -16.52 -17.55 32.08
N LEU A 282 -16.00 -18.76 31.86
CA LEU A 282 -16.82 -19.93 31.51
C LEU A 282 -17.62 -20.43 32.72
N ASP A 283 -17.01 -20.45 33.90
CA ASP A 283 -17.71 -20.81 35.15
C ASP A 283 -18.88 -19.86 35.39
N THR A 284 -18.64 -18.54 35.29
CA THR A 284 -19.69 -17.52 35.45
C THR A 284 -20.78 -17.64 34.39
N LEU A 285 -20.43 -18.01 33.15
CA LEU A 285 -21.40 -18.28 32.10
C LEU A 285 -22.33 -19.45 32.49
N GLY A 286 -21.77 -20.53 33.05
CA GLY A 286 -22.52 -21.67 33.55
C GLY A 286 -23.40 -21.34 34.75
N GLU A 287 -22.89 -20.57 35.71
CA GLU A 287 -23.65 -20.08 36.88
C GLU A 287 -24.86 -19.22 36.49
N GLN A 288 -24.75 -18.46 35.39
CA GLN A 288 -25.84 -17.68 34.81
C GLN A 288 -26.85 -18.52 34.00
N GLY A 289 -26.69 -19.85 33.99
CA GLY A 289 -27.57 -20.79 33.30
C GLY A 289 -27.39 -20.81 31.78
N HIS A 290 -26.26 -20.29 31.28
CA HIS A 290 -25.94 -20.31 29.86
C HIS A 290 -25.07 -21.52 29.51
N SER A 291 -25.50 -22.31 28.52
CA SER A 291 -24.70 -23.40 27.96
C SER A 291 -23.51 -22.87 27.16
N LEU A 292 -22.45 -23.68 27.07
CA LEU A 292 -21.25 -23.40 26.26
C LEU A 292 -21.57 -23.53 24.76
N GLU A 293 -22.23 -22.53 24.20
CA GLU A 293 -22.68 -22.51 22.80
C GLU A 293 -22.41 -21.13 22.17
N MET A 294 -22.24 -21.10 20.84
CA MET A 294 -21.98 -19.86 20.09
C MET A 294 -23.02 -18.76 20.33
N LYS A 295 -24.29 -19.12 20.55
CA LYS A 295 -25.36 -18.16 20.84
C LYS A 295 -25.16 -17.41 22.16
N ASN A 296 -24.43 -18.00 23.10
CA ASN A 296 -24.17 -17.47 24.44
C ASN A 296 -22.81 -16.77 24.57
N MET A 297 -21.96 -16.81 23.53
CA MET A 297 -20.64 -16.16 23.52
C MET A 297 -20.67 -14.69 23.92
N ARG A 298 -21.75 -13.97 23.60
CA ARG A 298 -21.90 -12.55 23.98
C ARG A 298 -21.83 -12.32 25.50
N PHE A 299 -22.37 -13.23 26.30
CA PHE A 299 -22.41 -13.10 27.76
C PHE A 299 -21.01 -13.33 28.35
N PHE A 300 -20.29 -14.32 27.82
CA PHE A 300 -18.90 -14.56 28.14
C PHE A 300 -18.01 -13.35 27.83
N LEU A 301 -18.09 -12.82 26.60
CA LEU A 301 -17.28 -11.66 26.18
C LEU A 301 -17.60 -10.41 27.01
N GLN A 302 -18.87 -10.21 27.36
CA GLN A 302 -19.28 -9.11 28.23
C GLN A 302 -18.68 -9.25 29.62
N TRP A 303 -18.73 -10.45 30.21
CA TRP A 303 -18.16 -10.70 31.54
C TRP A 303 -16.65 -10.47 31.55
N VAL A 304 -15.91 -11.07 30.62
CA VAL A 304 -14.44 -10.92 30.53
C VAL A 304 -14.05 -9.45 30.33
N GLY A 305 -14.76 -8.73 29.48
CA GLY A 305 -14.50 -7.30 29.27
C GLY A 305 -14.75 -6.46 30.53
N GLN A 306 -15.81 -6.75 31.30
CA GLN A 306 -16.11 -6.05 32.54
C GLN A 306 -15.11 -6.37 33.65
N ASP A 307 -14.72 -7.64 33.77
CA ASP A 307 -13.75 -8.09 34.76
C ASP A 307 -12.37 -7.47 34.51
N VAL A 308 -11.86 -7.53 33.27
CA VAL A 308 -10.59 -6.88 32.90
C VAL A 308 -10.63 -5.38 33.16
N LYS A 309 -11.73 -4.71 32.82
CA LYS A 309 -11.88 -3.27 33.05
C LYS A 309 -11.87 -2.89 34.52
N ARG A 310 -12.45 -3.74 35.39
CA ARG A 310 -12.50 -3.52 36.83
C ARG A 310 -11.14 -3.78 37.47
N GLU A 311 -10.61 -4.99 37.26
CA GLU A 311 -9.42 -5.51 37.95
C GLU A 311 -8.12 -4.87 37.45
N CYS A 312 -8.03 -4.51 36.17
CA CYS A 312 -6.80 -3.97 35.57
C CYS A 312 -6.89 -2.47 35.26
N SER A 313 -7.81 -1.75 35.93
CA SER A 313 -7.98 -0.30 35.75
C SER A 313 -6.72 0.48 36.11
N SER A 314 -6.09 0.15 37.24
CA SER A 314 -4.83 0.80 37.67
C SER A 314 -3.62 0.45 36.78
N ASP A 315 -3.57 -0.75 36.22
CA ASP A 315 -2.50 -1.18 35.30
C ASP A 315 -2.60 -0.48 33.93
N LEU A 316 -3.84 -0.21 33.48
CA LEU A 316 -4.09 0.57 32.27
C LEU A 316 -3.59 2.01 32.42
N GLU A 317 -3.92 2.65 33.55
CA GLU A 317 -3.46 4.00 33.87
C GLU A 317 -1.93 4.06 33.96
N ALA A 318 -1.30 3.10 34.65
CA ALA A 318 0.15 3.01 34.77
C ALA A 318 0.87 2.79 33.43
N SER A 319 0.20 2.12 32.47
CA SER A 319 0.73 1.86 31.13
C SER A 319 0.41 2.99 30.12
N GLY A 320 -0.29 4.05 30.54
CA GLY A 320 -0.73 5.13 29.65
C GLY A 320 -1.75 4.67 28.59
N LEU A 321 -2.46 3.56 28.84
CA LEU A 321 -3.40 2.95 27.91
C LEU A 321 -4.84 3.25 28.33
N GLU A 322 -5.65 3.66 27.35
CA GLU A 322 -7.08 3.89 27.56
C GLU A 322 -7.89 2.60 27.31
N TRP A 323 -8.95 2.37 28.11
CA TRP A 323 -9.85 1.21 27.93
C TRP A 323 -10.40 1.12 26.49
N LYS A 324 -10.71 2.27 25.88
CA LYS A 324 -11.19 2.35 24.50
C LYS A 324 -10.18 1.79 23.49
N THR A 325 -8.90 1.86 23.80
CA THR A 325 -7.80 1.41 22.94
C THR A 325 -7.55 -0.09 23.08
N VAL A 326 -7.71 -0.67 24.28
CA VAL A 326 -7.46 -2.11 24.53
C VAL A 326 -8.68 -3.02 24.37
N SER A 327 -9.90 -2.49 24.55
CA SER A 327 -11.13 -3.29 24.65
C SER A 327 -11.39 -4.24 23.47
N ARG A 328 -11.00 -3.82 22.25
CA ARG A 328 -11.10 -4.65 21.05
C ARG A 328 -10.15 -5.85 21.10
N ALA A 329 -8.93 -5.65 21.56
CA ALA A 329 -7.93 -6.71 21.66
C ALA A 329 -8.31 -7.72 22.75
N VAL A 330 -8.82 -7.26 23.90
CA VAL A 330 -9.40 -8.11 24.97
C VAL A 330 -10.50 -9.01 24.41
N THR A 331 -11.45 -8.40 23.70
CA THR A 331 -12.59 -9.13 23.12
C THR A 331 -12.13 -10.16 22.09
N THR A 332 -11.08 -9.85 21.33
CA THR A 332 -10.54 -10.74 20.29
C THR A 332 -9.87 -11.97 20.90
N LYS A 333 -9.01 -11.80 21.91
CA LYS A 333 -8.35 -12.92 22.61
C LYS A 333 -9.38 -13.83 23.29
N ALA A 334 -10.34 -13.24 24.02
CA ALA A 334 -11.40 -13.99 24.67
C ALA A 334 -12.28 -14.77 23.68
N LYS A 335 -12.65 -14.14 22.55
CA LYS A 335 -13.42 -14.81 21.49
C LYS A 335 -12.69 -16.03 20.93
N ASN A 336 -11.40 -15.89 20.64
CA ASN A 336 -10.60 -16.99 20.08
C ASN A 336 -10.53 -18.17 21.04
N PHE A 337 -10.36 -17.91 22.35
CA PHE A 337 -10.42 -18.94 23.38
C PHE A 337 -11.77 -19.65 23.41
N PHE A 338 -12.88 -18.89 23.44
CA PHE A 338 -14.23 -19.44 23.51
C PHE A 338 -14.55 -20.35 22.30
N VAL A 339 -14.18 -19.91 21.10
CA VAL A 339 -14.36 -20.68 19.86
C VAL A 339 -13.54 -21.97 19.88
N LYS A 340 -12.30 -21.91 20.37
CA LYS A 340 -11.44 -23.09 20.54
C LYS A 340 -12.06 -24.08 21.53
N ARG A 341 -12.64 -23.58 22.63
CA ARG A 341 -13.24 -24.41 23.68
C ARG A 341 -14.53 -25.13 23.25
N ILE A 342 -15.32 -24.54 22.34
CA ILE A 342 -16.50 -25.18 21.74
C ILE A 342 -16.13 -26.22 20.67
N SER A 343 -14.95 -26.06 20.06
CA SER A 343 -14.48 -26.94 18.98
C SER A 343 -13.72 -28.19 19.51
N LEU A 344 -13.62 -28.36 20.83
CA LEU A 344 -13.01 -29.48 21.54
C LEU A 344 -14.09 -30.32 22.21
#